data_AF-A0A2E4D3E8-F1
#
_entry.id   AF-A0A2E4D3E8-F1
#
_cell.length_a   1.000
_cell.length_b   1.000
_cell.length_c   1.000
_cell.angle_alpha   90.00
_cell.angle_beta   90.00
_cell.angle_gamma   90.00
#
_symmetry.space_group_name_H-M   'P 1'
#
loop_
_entity.id
_entity.type
_entity.pdbx_description
1 polymer ?
#
loop_
_entity_poly.entity_id
_entity_poly.type
_entity_poly.pdbx_seq_one_letter_code
_entity_poly.pdbx_strand_id
1 'polypeptide(L)'
;MAITKKYLSNQLRQETDLSLEDSTVFVDEFIYILSKALNENDIVKISGFGTFQKFITKRRVGRNPVTLKEYPIPPKKKIKFLASNISKGMLN
;
A
#
# COMPACT_ATOMS: atom_id res chain seq x y z
N MET A 1 7.00 -14.32 -9.45
CA MET A 1 5.98 -14.93 -8.59
C MET A 1 5.30 -13.80 -7.82
N ALA A 2 3.96 -13.69 -7.88
CA ALA A 2 3.23 -12.59 -7.24
C ALA A 2 2.76 -13.00 -5.84
N ILE A 3 2.99 -12.14 -4.84
CA ILE A 3 2.45 -12.34 -3.48
C ILE A 3 0.96 -12.02 -3.53
N THR A 4 0.13 -12.93 -3.01
CA THR A 4 -1.33 -12.78 -2.96
C THR A 4 -1.82 -12.91 -1.51
N LYS A 5 -3.06 -12.47 -1.24
CA LYS A 5 -3.67 -12.66 0.09
C LYS A 5 -3.64 -14.11 0.55
N LYS A 6 -4.03 -15.05 -0.34
CA LYS A 6 -4.00 -16.49 -0.06
C LYS A 6 -2.60 -16.98 0.33
N TYR A 7 -1.57 -16.47 -0.34
CA TYR A 7 -0.19 -16.79 0.02
C TYR A 7 0.16 -16.28 1.42
N LEU A 8 -0.19 -15.03 1.76
CA LEU A 8 0.04 -14.46 3.09
C LEU A 8 -0.70 -15.24 4.18
N SER A 9 -1.97 -15.60 3.98
CA SER A 9 -2.74 -16.39 4.94
C SER A 9 -2.13 -17.78 5.18
N ASN A 10 -1.64 -18.43 4.11
CA ASN A 10 -0.97 -19.71 4.23
C ASN A 10 0.37 -19.61 4.97
N GLN A 11 1.15 -18.54 4.74
CA GLN A 11 2.39 -18.29 5.48
C GLN A 11 2.10 -17.97 6.95
N LEU A 12 1.09 -17.15 7.24
CA LEU A 12 0.70 -16.83 8.60
C LEU A 12 0.30 -18.08 9.38
N ARG A 13 -0.45 -18.99 8.77
CA ARG A 13 -0.78 -20.31 9.34
C ARG A 13 0.46 -21.18 9.62
N GLN A 14 1.53 -21.06 8.84
CA GLN A 14 2.74 -21.86 9.05
C GLN A 14 3.59 -21.33 10.21
N GLU A 15 3.61 -20.01 10.37
CA GLU A 15 4.41 -19.31 11.38
C GLU A 15 3.66 -19.10 12.70
N THR A 16 2.36 -19.42 12.76
CA THR A 16 1.50 -19.23 13.93
C THR A 16 0.57 -20.43 14.11
N ASP A 17 0.02 -20.61 15.31
CA ASP A 17 -0.95 -21.69 15.59
C ASP A 17 -2.38 -21.36 15.13
N LEU A 18 -2.57 -20.39 14.23
CA LEU A 18 -3.88 -20.01 13.70
C LEU A 18 -4.38 -21.04 12.69
N SER A 19 -5.71 -21.24 12.63
CA SER A 19 -6.32 -21.98 11.54
C SER A 19 -6.18 -21.23 10.20
N LEU A 20 -6.39 -21.91 9.08
CA LEU A 20 -6.39 -21.25 7.77
C LEU A 20 -7.51 -20.19 7.67
N GLU A 21 -8.64 -20.46 8.30
CA GLU A 21 -9.79 -19.56 8.33
C GLU A 21 -9.44 -18.29 9.12
N ASP A 22 -8.94 -18.45 10.34
CA ASP A 22 -8.51 -17.32 11.18
C ASP A 22 -7.40 -16.51 10.53
N SER A 23 -6.44 -17.18 9.89
CA SER A 23 -5.35 -16.51 9.16
C SER A 23 -5.88 -15.69 7.99
N THR A 24 -6.92 -16.18 7.30
CA THR A 24 -7.54 -15.45 6.19
C THR A 24 -8.31 -14.24 6.70
N VAL A 25 -9.12 -14.43 7.74
CA VAL A 25 -9.85 -13.33 8.40
C VAL A 25 -8.89 -12.26 8.88
N PHE A 26 -7.78 -12.64 9.52
CA PHE A 26 -6.76 -11.70 9.99
C PHE A 26 -6.18 -10.84 8.86
N VAL A 27 -5.77 -11.46 7.75
CA VAL A 27 -5.18 -10.73 6.61
C VAL A 27 -6.20 -9.78 5.98
N ASP A 28 -7.47 -10.20 5.87
CA ASP A 28 -8.53 -9.37 5.33
C ASP A 28 -8.86 -8.18 6.24
N GLU A 29 -9.01 -8.42 7.54
CA GLU A 29 -9.25 -7.37 8.54
C GLU A 29 -8.09 -6.39 8.62
N PHE A 30 -6.84 -6.87 8.59
CA PHE A 30 -5.67 -6.00 8.57
C PHE A 30 -5.70 -5.03 7.38
N ILE A 31 -5.99 -5.53 6.18
CA ILE A 31 -6.08 -4.68 4.97
C ILE A 31 -7.27 -3.72 5.06
N TYR A 32 -8.39 -4.16 5.61
CA TYR A 32 -9.58 -3.34 5.81
C TYR A 32 -9.31 -2.18 6.78
N ILE A 33 -8.76 -2.47 7.96
CA ILE A 33 -8.39 -1.48 8.98
C ILE A 33 -7.37 -0.49 8.42
N LEU A 34 -6.34 -0.97 7.71
CA LEU A 34 -5.34 -0.12 7.08
C LEU A 34 -6.00 0.84 6.06
N SER A 35 -6.91 0.33 5.23
CA SER A 35 -7.63 1.13 4.23
C SER A 35 -8.50 2.19 4.88
N LYS A 36 -9.21 1.85 5.96
CA LYS A 36 -10.03 2.79 6.74
C LYS A 36 -9.16 3.87 7.39
N ALA A 37 -8.08 3.47 8.04
CA ALA A 37 -7.13 4.39 8.66
C ALA A 37 -6.53 5.37 7.63
N LEU A 38 -6.26 4.92 6.41
CA LEU A 38 -5.78 5.76 5.30
C LEU A 38 -6.86 6.68 4.72
N ASN A 39 -8.13 6.35 4.88
CA ASN A 39 -9.22 7.25 4.47
C ASN A 39 -9.41 8.37 5.51
N GLU A 40 -9.32 8.05 6.79
CA GLU A 40 -9.58 8.98 7.90
C GLU A 40 -8.36 9.86 8.23
N ASN A 41 -7.15 9.29 8.21
CA ASN A 41 -5.93 9.98 8.65
C ASN A 41 -5.08 10.44 7.47
N ASP A 42 -4.27 11.47 7.66
CA ASP A 42 -3.32 11.93 6.63
C ASP A 42 -2.05 11.06 6.57
N ILE A 43 -1.69 10.41 7.68
CA ILE A 43 -0.49 9.60 7.84
C ILE A 43 -0.81 8.34 8.63
N VAL A 44 -0.38 7.17 8.14
CA VAL A 44 -0.40 5.90 8.85
C VAL A 44 1.02 5.34 8.90
N LYS A 45 1.56 5.11 10.10
CA LYS A 45 2.91 4.62 10.31
C LYS A 45 2.88 3.16 10.76
N ILE A 46 3.64 2.31 10.07
CA ILE A 46 3.89 0.92 10.47
C ILE A 46 5.37 0.82 10.83
N SER A 47 5.67 0.70 12.13
CA SER A 47 7.04 0.62 12.63
C SER A 47 7.78 -0.54 11.96
N GLY A 48 9.06 -0.36 11.64
CA GLY A 48 9.88 -1.37 10.94
C GLY A 48 9.54 -1.59 9.46
N PHE A 49 8.40 -1.12 8.97
CA PHE A 49 7.97 -1.28 7.57
C PHE A 49 8.00 0.04 6.79
N GLY A 50 7.28 1.05 7.24
CA GLY A 50 7.22 2.32 6.54
C GLY A 50 6.04 3.19 6.90
N THR A 51 5.90 4.28 6.16
CA THR A 51 4.84 5.28 6.36
C THR A 51 4.02 5.42 5.09
N PHE A 52 2.72 5.29 5.24
CA PHE A 52 1.75 5.67 4.21
C PHE A 52 1.26 7.08 4.51
N GLN A 53 1.20 7.93 3.49
CA GLN A 53 0.69 9.29 3.64
C GLN A 53 -0.15 9.70 2.44
N LYS A 54 -1.21 10.48 2.71
CA LYS A 54 -1.95 11.16 1.65
C LYS A 54 -1.04 12.20 0.99
N PHE A 55 -1.10 12.25 -0.33
CA PHE A 55 -0.33 13.18 -1.14
C PHE A 55 -1.20 13.72 -2.25
N ILE A 56 -1.23 15.05 -2.40
CA ILE A 56 -1.91 15.71 -3.51
C ILE A 56 -0.88 16.00 -4.59
N THR A 57 -1.05 15.41 -5.76
CA THR A 57 -0.16 15.69 -6.90
C THR A 57 -0.37 17.13 -7.37
N LYS A 58 0.70 17.83 -7.74
CA LYS A 58 0.58 19.16 -8.36
C LYS A 58 -0.11 19.05 -9.73
N ARG A 59 -0.80 20.11 -10.14
CA ARG A 59 -1.28 20.29 -11.50
C ARG A 59 -0.07 20.29 -12.45
N ARG A 60 -0.20 19.62 -13.59
CA ARG A 60 0.84 19.62 -14.64
C ARG A 60 0.20 19.39 -16.00
N VAL A 61 0.94 19.66 -17.07
CA VAL A 61 0.52 19.35 -18.44
C VAL A 61 1.15 18.01 -18.84
N GLY A 62 0.32 17.05 -19.23
CA GLY A 62 0.75 15.80 -19.85
C GLY A 62 0.55 15.84 -21.35
N ARG A 63 0.94 14.77 -22.04
CA ARG A 63 0.71 14.60 -23.48
C ARG A 63 0.11 13.24 -23.75
N ASN A 64 -0.79 13.17 -24.74
CA ASN A 64 -1.23 11.88 -25.25
C ASN A 64 0.00 11.14 -25.84
N PRO A 65 0.31 9.91 -25.40
CA PRO A 65 1.51 9.20 -25.86
C PRO A 65 1.58 8.98 -27.37
N VAL A 66 0.42 8.91 -28.05
CA VAL A 66 0.33 8.66 -29.48
C VAL A 66 0.23 9.97 -30.27
N THR A 67 -0.64 10.90 -29.86
CA THR A 67 -0.92 12.12 -30.64
C THR A 67 -0.09 13.33 -30.24
N LEU A 68 0.69 13.24 -29.15
CA LEU A 68 1.50 14.30 -28.54
C LEU A 68 0.74 15.57 -28.12
N LYS A 69 -0.59 15.60 -28.30
CA LYS A 69 -1.44 16.71 -27.88
C LYS A 69 -1.37 16.89 -26.37
N GLU A 70 -1.26 18.15 -25.96
CA GLU A 70 -1.16 18.53 -24.55
C GLU A 70 -2.51 18.39 -23.84
N TYR A 71 -2.48 17.89 -22.61
CA TYR A 71 -3.66 17.72 -21.78
C TYR A 71 -3.38 18.15 -20.33
N PRO A 72 -4.19 19.05 -19.74
CA PRO A 72 -4.01 19.45 -18.36
C PRO A 72 -4.39 18.30 -17.42
N ILE A 73 -3.46 17.89 -16.56
CA ILE A 73 -3.68 16.89 -15.53
C ILE A 73 -3.99 17.63 -14.21
N PRO A 74 -5.23 17.55 -13.69
CA PRO A 74 -5.58 18.19 -12.44
C PRO A 74 -4.90 17.51 -11.25
N PRO A 75 -4.78 18.22 -10.10
CA PRO A 75 -4.35 17.62 -8.85
C PRO A 75 -5.21 16.40 -8.48
N LYS A 76 -4.58 15.31 -8.06
CA LYS A 76 -5.26 14.10 -7.58
C LYS A 76 -4.73 13.72 -6.21
N LYS A 77 -5.62 13.29 -5.32
CA LYS A 77 -5.24 12.63 -4.06
C LYS A 77 -4.70 11.24 -4.38
N LYS A 78 -3.54 10.92 -3.82
CA LYS A 78 -2.88 9.63 -3.92
C LYS A 78 -2.36 9.22 -2.56
N ILE A 79 -2.05 7.94 -2.41
CA ILE A 79 -1.32 7.44 -1.24
C ILE A 79 0.13 7.25 -1.68
N LYS A 80 1.06 7.80 -0.91
CA LYS A 80 2.50 7.61 -1.07
C LYS A 80 2.98 6.69 0.05
N PHE A 81 3.74 5.65 -0.31
CA PHE A 81 4.46 4.82 0.65
C PHE A 81 5.92 5.24 0.74
N LEU A 82 6.42 5.38 1.96
CA LEU A 82 7.81 5.66 2.29
C LEU A 82 8.36 4.49 3.10
N ALA A 83 9.22 3.68 2.49
CA ALA A 83 9.86 2.55 3.17
C ALA A 83 10.76 3.04 4.31
N SER A 84 10.73 2.31 5.43
CA SER A 84 11.62 2.56 6.57
C SER A 84 13.07 2.20 6.24
N ASN A 85 14.03 2.71 7.03
CA ASN A 85 15.43 2.32 6.86
C ASN A 85 15.66 0.83 7.13
N ILE A 86 14.88 0.23 8.06
CA ILE A 86 14.93 -1.21 8.35
C ILE A 86 14.53 -2.00 7.10
N SER A 87 13.40 -1.66 6.49
CA SER A 87 12.93 -2.37 5.27
C SER A 87 13.86 -2.16 4.09
N LYS A 88 14.46 -0.97 3.95
CA LYS A 88 15.47 -0.72 2.92
C LYS A 88 16.75 -1.53 3.16
N GLY A 89 17.16 -1.72 4.41
CA GLY A 89 18.31 -2.55 4.78
C GLY A 89 18.06 -4.05 4.65
N MET A 90 16.80 -4.50 4.61
CA MET A 90 16.47 -5.89 4.27
C MET A 90 16.53 -6.17 2.75
N LEU A 91 16.52 -5.10 1.93
CA LEU A 91 16.54 -5.20 0.47
C LEU A 91 17.94 -5.05 -0.15
N ASN A 92 18.86 -4.36 0.55
CA ASN A 92 20.24 -4.10 0.11
C ASN A 92 21.22 -4.74 1.08
#